data_AF-A0A850T6K2-F1
#
_entry.id   AF-A0A850T6K2-F1
#
_cell.length_a   1.000
_cell.length_b   1.000
_cell.length_c   1.000
_cell.angle_alpha   90.00
_cell.angle_beta   90.00
_cell.angle_gamma   90.00
#
_symmetry.space_group_name_H-M   'P 1'
#
loop_
_entity.id
_entity.type
_entity.pdbx_description
1 polymer ?
#
loop_
_entity_poly.entity_id
_entity_poly.type
_entity_poly.pdbx_seq_one_letter_code
_entity_poly.pdbx_strand_id
1 'polypeptide(L)' 'MKFGIDRLLGDRELRRPLAGKRVALLAHPASVTSSLTHSLDALAATGDVKLSAAFGPQHGLRGDKQDNMI' A
#
# COMPACT_ATOMS: atom_id res chain seq x y z
N MET A 1 -8.50 -11.23 -12.94
CA MET A 1 -9.01 -10.90 -11.59
C MET A 1 -8.39 -9.56 -11.18
N LYS A 2 -9.12 -8.62 -10.56
CA LYS A 2 -8.56 -7.34 -10.08
C LYS A 2 -8.38 -7.41 -8.56
N PHE A 3 -7.20 -7.10 -8.04
CA PHE A 3 -6.99 -7.03 -6.59
C PHE A 3 -7.69 -5.81 -6.00
N GLY A 4 -7.89 -5.82 -4.67
CA GLY A 4 -8.48 -4.67 -3.97
C GLY A 4 -7.70 -3.38 -4.22
N ILE A 5 -6.37 -3.45 -4.24
CA ILE A 5 -5.51 -2.30 -4.53
C ILE A 5 -5.70 -1.77 -5.95
N ASP A 6 -5.79 -2.63 -6.98
CA ASP A 6 -6.03 -2.17 -8.36
C ASP A 6 -7.38 -1.45 -8.48
N ARG A 7 -8.41 -1.92 -7.76
CA ARG A 7 -9.72 -1.25 -7.71
C ARG A 7 -9.62 0.10 -7.01
N LEU A 8 -8.97 0.15 -5.85
CA LEU A 8 -8.79 1.38 -5.09
C LEU A 8 -8.00 2.43 -5.88
N LEU A 9 -7.01 2.03 -6.68
CA LEU A 9 -6.23 2.92 -7.55
C LEU A 9 -6.98 3.35 -8.82
N GLY A 10 -7.83 2.48 -9.36
CA GLY A 10 -8.61 2.77 -10.57
C GLY A 10 -9.88 3.60 -10.33
N ASP A 11 -10.38 3.67 -9.10
CA ASP A 11 -11.65 4.32 -8.77
C ASP A 11 -11.47 5.44 -7.74
N ARG A 12 -11.67 6.67 -8.18
CA ARG A 12 -11.52 7.87 -7.33
C ARG A 12 -12.62 7.98 -6.28
N GLU A 13 -13.82 7.46 -6.52
CA GLU A 13 -14.91 7.49 -5.54
C GLU A 13 -14.59 6.59 -4.34
N LEU A 14 -13.87 5.47 -4.55
CA LEU A 14 -13.37 4.63 -3.46
C LEU A 14 -12.29 5.33 -2.62
N ARG A 15 -11.53 6.27 -3.20
CA ARG A 15 -10.52 7.05 -2.47
C ARG A 15 -11.07 8.32 -1.82
N ARG A 16 -12.22 8.82 -2.28
CA ARG A 16 -12.84 10.06 -1.78
C ARG A 16 -12.95 10.12 -0.25
N PRO A 17 -13.31 9.05 0.48
CA PRO A 17 -13.37 9.07 1.94
C PRO A 17 -12.01 9.25 2.64
N LEU A 18 -10.90 9.03 1.94
CA LEU A 18 -9.54 9.14 2.44
C LEU A 18 -8.93 10.53 2.23
N ALA A 19 -9.52 11.34 1.34
CA ALA A 19 -9.03 12.68 1.04
C ALA A 19 -9.00 13.57 2.29
N GLY A 20 -7.90 14.30 2.48
CA GLY A 20 -7.68 15.15 3.65
C GLY A 20 -7.37 14.41 4.96
N LYS A 21 -7.47 13.07 4.99
CA LYS A 21 -7.14 12.27 6.18
C LYS A 21 -5.67 11.88 6.19
N ARG A 22 -5.13 11.67 7.38
CA ARG A 22 -3.84 10.99 7.57
C ARG A 22 -4.07 9.49 7.45
N VAL A 23 -3.57 8.90 6.38
CA VAL A 23 -3.70 7.45 6.12
C VAL A 23 -2.41 6.76 6.52
N ALA A 24 -2.52 5.58 7.11
CA ALA A 24 -1.39 4.69 7.31
C ALA A 24 -1.61 3.40 6.50
N LEU A 25 -0.55 2.92 5.87
CA LEU A 25 -0.59 1.67 5.10
C LEU A 25 -0.02 0.53 5.95
N LEU A 26 -0.84 -0.50 6.22
CA LEU A 26 -0.34 -1.80 6.68
C LEU A 26 -0.13 -2.68 5.45
N ALA A 27 1.13 -3.06 5.19
CA ALA A 27 1.47 -3.84 4.01
C ALA A 27 2.69 -4.75 4.27
N HIS A 28 2.86 -5.75 3.41
CA HIS A 28 3.99 -6.66 3.37
C HIS A 28 4.49 -6.81 1.92
N PRO A 29 5.59 -7.52 1.64
CA PRO A 29 6.20 -7.51 0.31
C PRO A 29 5.29 -7.93 -0.85
N ALA A 30 4.32 -8.82 -0.61
CA ALA A 30 3.38 -9.25 -1.65
C ALA A 30 2.14 -8.35 -1.77
N SER A 31 2.08 -7.24 -1.01
CA SER A 31 1.06 -6.19 -1.18
C SER A 31 1.37 -5.38 -2.44
N VAL A 32 1.21 -6.00 -3.60
CA VAL A 32 1.52 -5.43 -4.91
C VAL A 32 0.28 -5.30 -5.79
N THR A 33 0.35 -4.40 -6.77
CA THR A 33 -0.63 -4.30 -7.85
C THR A 33 -0.54 -5.50 -8.79
N SER A 34 -1.48 -5.60 -9.73
CA SER A 34 -1.43 -6.55 -10.84
C SER A 34 -0.16 -6.44 -11.71
N SER A 35 0.52 -5.29 -11.69
CA SER A 35 1.81 -5.04 -12.37
C SER A 35 3.02 -5.24 -11.46
N LEU A 36 2.85 -5.88 -10.29
CA LEU A 36 3.90 -6.11 -9.29
C LEU A 36 4.51 -4.83 -8.71
N THR A 37 3.80 -3.70 -8.78
CA THR A 37 4.22 -2.45 -8.13
C THR A 37 3.79 -2.50 -6.66
N HIS A 38 4.69 -2.18 -5.73
CA HIS A 38 4.35 -2.19 -4.30
C HIS A 38 3.25 -1.16 -4.00
N SER A 39 2.26 -1.55 -3.17
CA SER A 39 1.07 -0.72 -2.89
C SER A 39 1.42 0.64 -2.28
N LEU A 40 2.51 0.72 -1.52
CA LEU A 40 3.02 2.00 -0.98
C LEU A 40 3.31 3.00 -2.10
N ASP A 41 4.04 2.56 -3.12
CA ASP A 41 4.49 3.42 -4.21
C ASP A 41 3.30 3.77 -5.11
N ALA A 42 2.43 2.79 -5.38
CA ALA A 42 1.23 3.00 -6.16
C ALA A 42 0.24 3.99 -5.51
N LEU A 43 0.04 3.91 -4.19
CA LEU A 43 -0.81 4.86 -3.46
C LEU A 43 -0.16 6.25 -3.33
N ALA A 44 1.15 6.32 -3.12
CA ALA A 44 1.87 7.60 -3.10
C ALA A 44 1.73 8.35 -4.43
N ALA A 45 1.70 7.61 -5.55
CA ALA A 45 1.57 8.18 -6.89
C ALA A 45 0.18 8.77 -7.20
N THR A 46 -0.87 8.48 -6.43
CA THR A 46 -2.21 9.02 -6.72
C THR A 46 -2.35 10.50 -6.37
N GLY A 47 -1.52 11.01 -5.46
CA GLY A 47 -1.50 12.41 -5.02
C GLY A 47 -2.71 12.86 -4.19
N ASP A 48 -3.83 12.14 -4.24
CA ASP A 48 -5.08 12.42 -3.51
C ASP A 48 -5.18 11.72 -2.14
N VAL A 49 -4.26 10.79 -1.84
CA VAL A 49 -4.16 10.08 -0.57
C VAL A 49 -2.90 10.50 0.18
N LYS A 50 -3.07 11.11 1.36
CA LYS A 50 -1.96 11.50 2.23
C LYS A 50 -1.49 10.32 3.09
N LEU A 51 -0.54 9.55 2.56
CA LEU A 51 0.19 8.54 3.32
C LEU A 51 1.07 9.22 4.36
N SER A 52 0.86 8.88 5.63
CA SER A 52 1.53 9.50 6.78
C SER A 52 2.38 8.53 7.60
N ALA A 53 2.15 7.23 7.42
CA ALA A 53 2.93 6.15 8.03
C ALA A 53 2.78 4.87 7.19
N ALA A 54 3.73 3.96 7.34
CA ALA A 54 3.62 2.61 6.83
C ALA A 54 4.09 1.61 7.89
N PHE A 55 3.34 0.52 8.05
CA PHE A 55 3.61 -0.53 9.02
C PHE A 55 3.86 -1.84 8.26
N GLY A 56 4.98 -2.49 8.57
CA GLY A 56 5.30 -3.83 8.11
C GLY A 56 5.03 -4.85 9.22
N PRO A 57 4.53 -6.06 8.91
CA PRO A 57 4.44 -7.17 9.87
C PRO A 57 5.84 -7.77 10.13
N GLN A 58 5.92 -9.02 10.59
CA GLN A 58 7.15 -9.68 11.07
C GLN A 58 8.37 -9.54 10.13
N HIS A 59 8.17 -9.61 8.81
CA HIS A 59 9.25 -9.54 7.81
C HIS A 59 9.48 -8.14 7.23
N GLY A 60 8.92 -7.11 7.86
CA GLY A 60 9.02 -5.74 7.39
C GLY A 60 8.10 -5.42 6.21
N LEU A 61 8.17 -4.16 5.78
CA LEU A 61 7.29 -3.61 4.74
C LEU A 61 7.76 -4.04 3.35
N ARG A 62 9.08 -4.06 3.12
CA ARG A 62 9.69 -4.40 1.83
C ARG A 62 10.46 -5.71 1.85
N GLY A 63 10.38 -6.48 2.94
CA GLY A 63 11.15 -7.70 3.10
C GLY A 63 12.61 -7.40 3.45
N ASP A 64 12.87 -6.17 3.90
CA ASP A 64 14.17 -5.65 4.30
C ASP A 64 14.65 -6.20 5.65
N LYS A 65 13.73 -6.79 6.43
CA LYS A 65 14.02 -7.42 7.73
C LYS A 65 13.89 -8.94 7.63
N GLN A 66 14.82 -9.57 6.92
CA GLN A 66 14.90 -11.04 6.82
C GLN A 66 15.58 -11.73 8.02
N ASP A 67 15.85 -11.02 9.11
CA ASP A 67 16.64 -11.53 10.23
C ASP A 67 15.81 -12.32 11.26
N ASN A 68 15.09 -13.34 10.80
CA ASN A 68 14.60 -14.42 11.66
C ASN A 68 14.50 -15.75 10.91
N MET A 69 15.49 -16.05 10.06
CA MET A 69 15.86 -17.46 9.86
C MET A 69 16.66 -17.88 11.10
N ILE A 70 15.97 -18.48 12.07
CA ILE A 70 16.63 -19.44 12.96
C ILE A 70 16.77 -20.75 12.19
#